data_AF-A0A821YPJ1-F1
#
_entry.id   AF-A0A821YPJ1-F1
#
_cell.length_a   1.000
_cell.length_b   1.000
_cell.length_c   1.000
_cell.angle_alpha   90.00
_cell.angle_beta   90.00
_cell.angle_gamma   90.00
#
_symmetry.space_group_name_H-M   'P 1'
#
loop_
_entity.id
_entity.type
_entity.pdbx_description
1 polymer ?
#
loop_
_entity_poly.entity_id
_entity_poly.type
_entity_poly.pdbx_seq_one_letter_code
_entity_poly.pdbx_strand_id
1 'polypeptide(L)'
;MTDVPWYVTYDHEKPTLKHQRIHPEKSKEYDTLNEWYARGYADKVATRYRPRRLDARFTGSDFAPDEYIQYHGMTSVIVGMLKQKKVLKAKKLDEEDGEYKYTDSMDMPGQHVDSKQRTSVRNLPYYDPKSRSMRDNSFAGTNKDPSQVPYLGDNFVRYSGDAKGFAKSQIFAWEASGKEQLIERYGGEEYLNSIPRELVVEAQTEQYVEFNRFGKIIKGDQRATIKSKYVEDVYENEHTSVWGFLLA
;
A
#
# COMPACT_ATOMS: atom_id res chain seq x y z
N MET A 1 -14.50 12.30 -27.83
CA MET A 1 -15.07 13.64 -28.11
C MET A 1 -15.56 14.23 -26.79
N THR A 2 -14.84 15.19 -26.22
CA THR A 2 -15.11 15.70 -24.87
C THR A 2 -16.36 16.57 -24.78
N ASP A 3 -16.70 17.27 -25.86
CA ASP A 3 -17.82 18.18 -25.89
C ASP A 3 -19.14 17.41 -25.86
N VAL A 4 -20.04 17.86 -24.98
CA VAL A 4 -21.39 17.31 -24.84
C VAL A 4 -22.30 18.06 -25.82
N PRO A 5 -23.00 17.35 -26.72
CA PRO A 5 -23.97 18.00 -27.58
C PRO A 5 -25.16 18.55 -26.77
N TRP A 6 -25.69 19.70 -27.18
CA TRP A 6 -26.79 20.41 -26.51
C TRP A 6 -28.05 19.55 -26.27
N TYR A 7 -28.30 18.54 -27.12
CA TYR A 7 -29.48 17.69 -27.05
C TYR A 7 -29.37 16.51 -26.07
N VAL A 8 -28.18 16.27 -25.49
CA VAL A 8 -27.98 15.14 -24.56
C VAL A 8 -28.29 15.54 -23.11
N THR A 9 -27.93 16.76 -22.72
CA THR A 9 -28.19 17.30 -21.38
C THR A 9 -28.41 18.80 -21.43
N TYR A 10 -29.28 19.31 -20.57
CA TYR A 10 -29.50 20.76 -20.39
C TYR A 10 -28.19 21.50 -20.07
N ASP A 11 -27.35 20.90 -19.22
CA ASP A 11 -26.05 21.43 -18.79
C ASP A 11 -24.89 20.97 -19.70
N HIS A 12 -25.00 21.14 -21.00
CA HIS A 12 -24.00 20.72 -21.99
C HIS A 12 -22.62 21.41 -21.85
N GLU A 13 -22.56 22.55 -21.15
CA GLU A 13 -21.31 23.26 -20.84
C GLU A 13 -20.52 22.62 -19.69
N LYS A 14 -21.13 21.72 -18.91
CA LYS A 14 -20.42 21.05 -17.80
C LYS A 14 -19.48 19.97 -18.36
N PRO A 15 -18.23 19.88 -17.89
CA PRO A 15 -17.29 18.86 -18.36
C PRO A 15 -17.74 17.48 -17.88
N THR A 16 -18.36 16.70 -18.77
CA THR A 16 -18.82 15.34 -18.50
C THR A 16 -18.62 14.44 -19.72
N LEU A 17 -18.41 13.15 -19.48
CA LEU A 17 -18.31 12.11 -20.52
C LEU A 17 -19.54 11.16 -20.52
N LYS A 18 -20.62 11.54 -19.84
CA LYS A 18 -21.83 10.71 -19.73
C LYS A 18 -22.47 10.41 -21.09
N HIS A 19 -22.40 11.34 -22.04
CA HIS A 19 -22.91 11.19 -23.41
C HIS A 19 -22.18 10.14 -24.25
N GLN A 20 -21.00 9.70 -23.82
CA GLN A 20 -20.27 8.61 -24.48
C GLN A 20 -20.69 7.23 -23.97
N ARG A 21 -21.45 7.15 -22.87
CA ARG A 21 -21.94 5.88 -22.34
C ARG A 21 -23.07 5.35 -23.23
N ILE A 22 -23.25 4.03 -23.22
CA ILE A 22 -24.31 3.37 -23.99
C ILE A 22 -25.68 3.91 -23.52
N HIS A 23 -26.44 4.49 -24.44
CA HIS A 23 -27.79 4.98 -24.18
C HIS A 23 -28.77 3.82 -23.97
N PRO A 24 -29.75 3.96 -23.06
CA PRO A 24 -30.70 2.90 -22.73
C PRO A 24 -31.53 2.44 -23.96
N GLU A 25 -31.85 3.35 -24.87
CA GLU A 25 -32.57 3.02 -26.12
C GLU A 25 -31.79 2.08 -27.06
N LYS A 26 -30.45 2.09 -26.97
CA LYS A 26 -29.57 1.19 -27.75
C LYS A 26 -29.26 -0.09 -27.00
N SER A 27 -29.45 -0.13 -25.67
CA SER A 27 -29.28 -1.35 -24.90
C SER A 27 -30.47 -2.27 -25.10
N LYS A 28 -30.21 -3.51 -25.49
CA LYS A 28 -31.24 -4.56 -25.56
C LYS A 28 -31.41 -5.16 -24.17
N GLU A 29 -32.65 -5.37 -23.75
CA GLU A 29 -32.96 -6.15 -22.56
C GLU A 29 -32.76 -7.65 -22.87
N TYR A 30 -32.00 -8.33 -22.02
CA TYR A 30 -31.72 -9.75 -22.12
C TYR A 30 -32.20 -10.46 -20.86
N ASP A 31 -32.75 -11.66 -21.04
CA ASP A 31 -33.11 -12.55 -19.92
C ASP A 31 -31.85 -12.92 -19.11
N THR A 32 -32.00 -13.06 -17.79
CA THR A 32 -30.90 -13.49 -16.92
C THR A 32 -30.62 -14.99 -17.06
N LEU A 33 -29.45 -15.45 -16.59
CA LEU A 33 -29.02 -16.86 -16.74
C LEU A 33 -30.04 -17.89 -16.22
N ASN A 34 -30.84 -17.54 -15.21
CA ASN A 34 -31.80 -18.44 -14.55
C ASN A 34 -33.22 -18.30 -15.08
N GLU A 35 -33.49 -17.32 -15.94
CA GLU A 35 -34.80 -17.15 -16.58
C GLU A 35 -34.85 -18.03 -17.83
N TRP A 36 -35.81 -18.96 -17.83
CA TRP A 36 -35.94 -19.95 -18.90
C TRP A 36 -37.40 -20.16 -19.25
N TYR A 37 -37.65 -20.59 -20.49
CA TYR A 37 -38.98 -21.02 -20.94
C TYR A 37 -39.62 -22.01 -19.97
N ALA A 38 -40.85 -21.74 -19.53
CA ALA A 38 -41.61 -22.68 -18.74
C ALA A 38 -41.79 -23.99 -19.53
N ARG A 39 -41.32 -25.11 -18.97
CA ARG A 39 -41.42 -26.45 -19.57
C ARG A 39 -42.48 -27.26 -18.82
N GLY A 40 -43.27 -28.04 -19.57
CA GLY A 40 -44.32 -28.90 -19.00
C GLY A 40 -45.71 -28.30 -19.14
N TYR A 41 -46.69 -28.97 -18.52
CA TYR A 41 -48.10 -28.58 -18.51
C TYR A 41 -48.45 -27.83 -17.22
N ALA A 42 -49.41 -26.92 -17.29
CA ALA A 42 -49.91 -26.24 -16.11
C ALA A 42 -50.67 -27.22 -15.21
N ASP A 43 -50.48 -27.10 -13.90
CA ASP A 43 -51.13 -27.97 -12.89
C ASP A 43 -52.67 -27.90 -12.91
N LYS A 44 -53.23 -26.85 -13.51
CA LYS A 44 -54.68 -26.64 -13.58
C LYS A 44 -55.26 -27.26 -14.84
N VAL A 45 -56.04 -28.32 -14.65
CA VAL A 45 -56.83 -28.96 -15.71
C VAL A 45 -58.15 -28.22 -15.89
N ALA A 46 -58.52 -27.89 -17.12
CA ALA A 46 -59.81 -27.29 -17.42
C ALA A 46 -60.95 -28.29 -17.17
N THR A 47 -61.95 -27.90 -16.37
CA THR A 47 -63.16 -28.71 -16.09
C THR A 47 -64.34 -28.36 -17.00
N ARG A 48 -64.20 -27.31 -17.82
CA ARG A 48 -65.20 -26.86 -18.79
C ARG A 48 -64.56 -26.65 -20.14
N TYR A 49 -65.31 -27.00 -21.18
CA TYR A 49 -64.91 -26.86 -22.57
C TYR A 49 -64.58 -25.39 -22.93
N ARG A 50 -63.46 -25.19 -23.63
CA ARG A 50 -63.08 -23.94 -24.29
C ARG A 50 -62.96 -24.21 -25.80
N PRO A 51 -63.32 -23.27 -26.69
CA PRO A 51 -63.25 -23.48 -28.13
C PRO A 51 -61.82 -23.78 -28.57
N ARG A 52 -61.52 -25.05 -28.85
CA ARG A 52 -60.24 -25.55 -29.38
C ARG A 52 -60.43 -26.09 -30.82
N ARG A 53 -59.32 -26.33 -31.53
CA ARG A 53 -59.30 -27.10 -32.79
C ARG A 53 -60.02 -28.44 -32.58
N LEU A 54 -60.86 -28.85 -33.55
CA LEU A 54 -61.60 -30.12 -33.63
C LEU A 54 -60.77 -31.22 -32.93
N ASP A 55 -61.13 -31.77 -31.78
CA ASP A 55 -61.85 -33.07 -31.70
C ASP A 55 -62.48 -33.32 -30.30
N ALA A 56 -62.11 -32.56 -29.27
CA ALA A 56 -62.63 -32.71 -27.89
C ALA A 56 -64.03 -32.09 -27.65
N ARG A 57 -64.77 -31.79 -28.72
CA ARG A 57 -65.97 -30.94 -28.68
C ARG A 57 -67.26 -31.68 -28.31
N PHE A 58 -67.28 -33.01 -28.43
CA PHE A 58 -68.52 -33.80 -28.34
C PHE A 58 -68.58 -34.83 -27.20
N THR A 59 -67.44 -35.31 -26.67
CA THR A 59 -67.43 -36.40 -25.67
C THR A 59 -67.23 -35.93 -24.22
N GLY A 60 -66.82 -34.68 -23.98
CA GLY A 60 -66.70 -34.09 -22.64
C GLY A 60 -65.67 -34.75 -21.69
N SER A 61 -65.07 -35.85 -22.10
CA SER A 61 -64.00 -36.59 -21.42
C SER A 61 -62.66 -36.31 -22.11
N ASP A 62 -61.58 -36.34 -21.33
CA ASP A 62 -60.17 -36.18 -21.76
C ASP A 62 -59.75 -34.75 -22.15
N PHE A 63 -59.91 -33.81 -21.22
CA PHE A 63 -59.27 -32.49 -21.33
C PHE A 63 -57.76 -32.60 -21.06
N ALA A 64 -56.95 -32.48 -22.12
CA ALA A 64 -55.51 -32.29 -21.94
C ALA A 64 -55.25 -31.01 -21.10
N PRO A 65 -54.31 -31.05 -20.14
CA PRO A 65 -53.94 -29.88 -19.35
C PRO A 65 -53.40 -28.78 -20.26
N ASP A 66 -53.64 -27.53 -19.87
CA ASP A 66 -53.21 -26.37 -20.67
C ASP A 66 -51.67 -26.23 -20.61
N GLU A 67 -51.06 -25.81 -21.71
CA GLU A 67 -49.63 -25.48 -21.74
C GLU A 67 -49.37 -24.08 -21.15
N TYR A 68 -48.17 -23.86 -20.61
CA TYR A 68 -47.76 -22.52 -20.19
C TYR A 68 -47.64 -21.59 -21.40
N ILE A 69 -48.15 -20.36 -21.26
CA ILE A 69 -47.98 -19.30 -22.25
C ILE A 69 -46.49 -18.96 -22.35
N GLN A 70 -45.91 -19.21 -23.51
CA GLN A 70 -44.50 -18.93 -23.76
C GLN A 70 -44.32 -17.45 -24.11
N TYR A 71 -43.53 -16.73 -23.33
CA TYR A 71 -43.07 -15.40 -23.72
C TYR A 71 -41.86 -15.56 -24.65
N HIS A 72 -41.89 -14.91 -25.82
CA HIS A 72 -40.74 -14.91 -26.72
C HIS A 72 -39.62 -14.04 -26.15
N GLY A 73 -38.78 -14.62 -25.28
CA GLY A 73 -37.50 -14.04 -24.88
C GLY A 73 -36.55 -13.90 -26.08
N MET A 74 -35.83 -12.77 -26.16
CA MET A 74 -35.00 -12.37 -27.30
C MET A 74 -33.75 -13.28 -27.52
N THR A 75 -33.47 -14.22 -26.61
CA THR A 75 -32.21 -15.00 -26.56
C THR A 75 -32.35 -16.48 -26.98
N SER A 76 -33.55 -16.93 -27.33
CA SER A 76 -33.86 -18.37 -27.47
C SER A 76 -33.19 -19.13 -28.60
N VAL A 77 -32.69 -18.44 -29.63
CA VAL A 77 -32.14 -19.10 -30.81
C VAL A 77 -30.75 -19.70 -30.53
N ILE A 78 -29.95 -19.08 -29.66
CA ILE A 78 -28.54 -19.50 -29.43
C ILE A 78 -28.42 -20.55 -28.32
N VAL A 79 -29.27 -20.50 -27.29
CA VAL A 79 -29.11 -21.37 -26.11
C VAL A 79 -29.58 -22.81 -26.35
N GLY A 80 -30.58 -23.03 -27.21
CA GLY A 80 -31.02 -24.37 -27.59
C GLY A 80 -29.91 -25.19 -28.26
N MET A 81 -29.15 -24.58 -29.18
CA MET A 81 -28.03 -25.22 -29.86
C MET A 81 -26.83 -25.48 -28.93
N LEU A 82 -26.55 -24.58 -27.98
CA LEU A 82 -25.44 -24.74 -27.04
C LEU A 82 -25.70 -25.87 -26.01
N LYS A 83 -26.95 -26.06 -25.59
CA LYS A 83 -27.32 -27.15 -24.66
C LYS A 83 -27.22 -28.52 -25.33
N GLN A 84 -27.64 -28.65 -26.61
CA GLN A 84 -27.42 -29.87 -27.37
C GLN A 84 -25.92 -30.18 -27.55
N LYS A 85 -25.09 -29.18 -27.88
CA LYS A 85 -23.64 -29.36 -27.98
C LYS A 85 -22.98 -29.73 -26.64
N LYS A 86 -23.40 -29.13 -25.52
CA LYS A 86 -22.87 -29.47 -24.17
C LYS A 86 -23.30 -30.86 -23.71
N VAL A 87 -24.55 -31.26 -23.95
CA VAL A 87 -25.03 -32.61 -23.62
C VAL A 87 -24.32 -33.67 -24.47
N LEU A 88 -24.10 -33.39 -25.76
CA LEU A 88 -23.30 -34.25 -26.64
C LEU A 88 -21.82 -34.31 -26.22
N LYS A 89 -21.25 -33.22 -25.69
CA LYS A 89 -19.88 -33.18 -25.18
C LYS A 89 -19.73 -33.91 -23.83
N ALA A 90 -20.71 -33.79 -22.93
CA ALA A 90 -20.73 -34.50 -21.65
C ALA A 90 -20.83 -36.02 -21.86
N LYS A 91 -21.72 -36.48 -22.75
CA LYS A 91 -21.81 -37.89 -23.12
C LYS A 91 -20.53 -38.47 -23.75
N LYS A 92 -19.64 -37.60 -24.26
CA LYS A 92 -18.36 -38.00 -24.86
C LYS A 92 -17.19 -37.97 -23.87
N LEU A 93 -17.39 -37.41 -22.68
CA LEU A 93 -16.37 -37.30 -21.62
C LEU A 93 -16.57 -38.34 -20.51
N ASP A 94 -17.72 -39.02 -20.47
CA ASP A 94 -17.99 -40.10 -19.51
C ASP A 94 -17.34 -41.45 -19.94
N GLU A 95 -16.63 -41.49 -21.07
CA GLU A 95 -15.92 -42.68 -21.59
C GLU A 95 -14.38 -42.64 -21.40
N GLU A 96 -13.77 -41.52 -20.99
CA GLU A 96 -12.31 -41.43 -20.71
C GLU A 96 -12.02 -40.76 -19.35
N ASP A 97 -11.51 -41.59 -18.43
CA ASP A 97 -10.54 -41.28 -17.37
C ASP A 97 -10.98 -40.45 -16.15
N GLY A 98 -11.47 -41.18 -15.13
CA GLY A 98 -11.78 -40.67 -13.80
C GLY A 98 -10.58 -40.54 -12.86
N GLU A 99 -9.77 -39.47 -12.99
CA GLU A 99 -8.66 -39.24 -12.04
C GLU A 99 -8.31 -37.77 -11.71
N TYR A 100 -9.24 -36.80 -11.74
CA TYR A 100 -8.94 -35.42 -11.29
C TYR A 100 -10.09 -34.77 -10.54
N LYS A 101 -10.44 -35.30 -9.36
CA LYS A 101 -11.53 -34.76 -8.51
C LYS A 101 -11.04 -33.97 -7.28
N TYR A 102 -9.73 -33.89 -7.05
CA TYR A 102 -9.16 -33.39 -5.79
C TYR A 102 -8.65 -31.94 -5.84
N THR A 103 -8.74 -31.25 -6.97
CA THR A 103 -8.20 -29.88 -7.14
C THR A 103 -9.27 -28.79 -7.21
N ASP A 104 -10.56 -29.15 -7.23
CA ASP A 104 -11.66 -28.19 -7.48
C ASP A 104 -12.33 -27.67 -6.19
N SER A 105 -11.90 -28.16 -5.03
CA SER A 105 -12.45 -27.81 -3.72
C SER A 105 -11.51 -26.97 -2.83
N MET A 106 -10.37 -26.52 -3.35
CA MET A 106 -9.53 -25.53 -2.66
C MET A 106 -10.07 -24.13 -2.92
N ASP A 107 -10.81 -23.58 -1.95
CA ASP A 107 -11.26 -22.19 -1.99
C ASP A 107 -10.05 -21.26 -1.82
N MET A 108 -9.72 -20.51 -2.86
CA MET A 108 -8.52 -19.67 -2.89
C MET A 108 -8.72 -18.45 -1.98
N PRO A 109 -7.96 -18.31 -0.88
CA PRO A 109 -8.17 -17.21 0.05
C PRO A 109 -7.85 -15.85 -0.61
N GLY A 110 -8.74 -14.87 -0.44
CA GLY A 110 -8.56 -13.49 -0.93
C GLY A 110 -9.42 -13.08 -2.12
N GLN A 111 -10.43 -13.87 -2.49
CA GLN A 111 -11.32 -13.61 -3.62
C GLN A 111 -12.72 -13.19 -3.13
N HIS A 112 -13.11 -11.94 -3.35
CA HIS A 112 -14.50 -11.52 -3.19
C HIS A 112 -15.13 -11.32 -4.57
N VAL A 113 -16.36 -11.82 -4.75
CA VAL A 113 -17.07 -11.76 -6.02
C VAL A 113 -18.06 -10.61 -5.97
N ASP A 114 -17.81 -9.55 -6.74
CA ASP A 114 -18.78 -8.47 -6.88
C ASP A 114 -19.93 -8.96 -7.76
N SER A 115 -21.05 -9.32 -7.13
CA SER A 115 -22.24 -9.88 -7.80
C SER A 115 -22.81 -8.97 -8.90
N LYS A 116 -22.65 -7.65 -8.76
CA LYS A 116 -23.11 -6.65 -9.74
C LYS A 116 -22.23 -6.54 -10.99
N GLN A 117 -20.93 -6.71 -10.84
CA GLN A 117 -19.98 -6.60 -11.97
C GLN A 117 -19.48 -7.97 -12.45
N ARG A 118 -19.82 -9.07 -11.74
CA ARG A 118 -19.31 -10.43 -11.97
C ARG A 118 -17.79 -10.47 -12.08
N THR A 119 -17.11 -9.57 -11.37
CA THR A 119 -15.66 -9.51 -11.30
C THR A 119 -15.24 -9.97 -9.93
N SER A 120 -14.23 -10.84 -9.84
CA SER A 120 -13.52 -10.99 -8.57
C SER A 120 -12.77 -9.69 -8.32
N VAL A 121 -13.19 -8.92 -7.34
CA VAL A 121 -12.34 -7.84 -6.86
C VAL A 121 -11.41 -8.49 -5.85
N ARG A 122 -10.12 -8.32 -6.07
CA ARG A 122 -9.08 -8.80 -5.17
C ARG A 122 -8.32 -7.57 -4.74
N ASN A 123 -8.15 -7.38 -3.43
CA ASN A 123 -7.31 -6.32 -2.88
C ASN A 123 -5.82 -6.63 -3.03
N LEU A 124 -5.45 -7.33 -4.11
CA LEU A 124 -4.07 -7.68 -4.39
C LEU A 124 -3.38 -6.51 -5.09
N PRO A 125 -2.08 -6.34 -4.85
CA PRO A 125 -1.25 -5.40 -5.60
C PRO A 125 -1.39 -5.58 -7.11
N TYR A 126 -1.31 -4.46 -7.80
CA TYR A 126 -1.27 -4.46 -9.25
C TYR A 126 0.01 -5.11 -9.76
N TYR A 127 -0.15 -6.06 -10.67
CA TYR A 127 0.93 -6.70 -11.42
C TYR A 127 0.93 -6.16 -12.85
N ASP A 128 2.04 -5.59 -13.29
CA ASP A 128 2.22 -5.17 -14.69
C ASP A 128 2.74 -6.34 -15.52
N PRO A 129 1.93 -6.93 -16.43
CA PRO A 129 2.33 -8.08 -17.21
C PRO A 129 3.41 -7.76 -18.25
N LYS A 130 3.55 -6.49 -18.67
CA LYS A 130 4.54 -6.10 -19.68
C LYS A 130 5.96 -6.14 -19.13
N SER A 131 6.16 -5.53 -17.97
CA SER A 131 7.45 -5.53 -17.27
C SER A 131 7.62 -6.71 -16.32
N ARG A 132 6.56 -7.53 -16.16
CA ARG A 132 6.49 -8.65 -15.22
C ARG A 132 6.85 -8.21 -13.79
N SER A 133 6.43 -7.00 -13.42
CA SER A 133 6.78 -6.38 -12.14
C SER A 133 5.56 -6.26 -11.22
N MET A 134 5.79 -6.48 -9.92
CA MET A 134 4.79 -6.27 -8.87
C MET A 134 5.40 -5.33 -7.85
N ARG A 135 4.81 -4.13 -7.71
CA ARG A 135 5.39 -3.10 -6.84
C ARG A 135 5.17 -3.38 -5.36
N ASP A 136 3.94 -3.66 -4.97
CA ASP A 136 3.56 -3.83 -3.57
C ASP A 136 3.41 -5.31 -3.16
N ASN A 137 3.35 -5.55 -1.84
CA ASN A 137 3.26 -6.87 -1.25
C ASN A 137 1.89 -7.52 -1.45
N SER A 138 1.86 -8.74 -2.01
CA SER A 138 0.63 -9.53 -2.20
C SER A 138 -0.11 -9.87 -0.90
N PHE A 139 0.61 -9.88 0.22
CA PHE A 139 0.06 -10.24 1.54
C PHE A 139 -0.25 -9.01 2.41
N ALA A 140 -0.29 -7.81 1.83
CA ALA A 140 -0.72 -6.61 2.55
C ALA A 140 -2.11 -6.81 3.20
N GLY A 141 -2.23 -6.49 4.49
CA GLY A 141 -3.48 -6.64 5.26
C GLY A 141 -3.75 -8.04 5.84
N THR A 142 -2.92 -9.04 5.57
CA THR A 142 -3.13 -10.42 6.09
C THR A 142 -2.50 -10.68 7.47
N ASN A 143 -2.03 -9.65 8.18
CA ASN A 143 -1.29 -9.71 9.46
C ASN A 143 -0.08 -10.67 9.47
N LYS A 144 0.38 -11.12 8.29
CA LYS A 144 1.58 -11.93 8.17
C LYS A 144 2.79 -11.03 8.35
N ASP A 145 3.72 -11.49 9.19
CA ASP A 145 5.00 -10.82 9.37
C ASP A 145 5.79 -10.81 8.04
N PRO A 146 6.49 -9.72 7.71
CA PRO A 146 7.23 -9.64 6.44
C PRO A 146 8.28 -10.74 6.26
N SER A 147 8.85 -11.29 7.33
CA SER A 147 9.85 -12.37 7.25
C SER A 147 9.27 -13.71 6.77
N GLN A 148 7.97 -13.92 6.98
CA GLN A 148 7.28 -15.17 6.64
C GLN A 148 6.77 -15.16 5.19
N VAL A 149 6.89 -14.03 4.51
CA VAL A 149 6.38 -13.84 3.16
C VAL A 149 7.53 -14.09 2.16
N PRO A 150 7.36 -15.01 1.19
CA PRO A 150 8.40 -15.29 0.19
C PRO A 150 8.79 -14.10 -0.66
N TYR A 151 7.85 -13.17 -0.88
CA TYR A 151 8.04 -12.02 -1.77
C TYR A 151 7.22 -10.81 -1.30
N LEU A 152 7.92 -9.72 -0.95
CA LEU A 152 7.35 -8.50 -0.37
C LEU A 152 7.08 -7.38 -1.39
N GLY A 153 7.26 -7.64 -2.68
CA GLY A 153 7.15 -6.64 -3.74
C GLY A 153 8.48 -6.00 -4.12
N ASP A 154 8.53 -5.49 -5.34
CA ASP A 154 9.73 -4.88 -5.92
C ASP A 154 10.15 -3.60 -5.17
N ASN A 155 9.19 -2.85 -4.61
CA ASN A 155 9.50 -1.65 -3.84
C ASN A 155 10.37 -1.97 -2.62
N PHE A 156 10.16 -3.10 -1.97
CA PHE A 156 10.97 -3.52 -0.82
C PHE A 156 12.40 -3.87 -1.23
N VAL A 157 12.57 -4.61 -2.34
CA VAL A 157 13.89 -5.06 -2.79
C VAL A 157 14.71 -3.90 -3.38
N ARG A 158 14.08 -2.98 -4.11
CA ARG A 158 14.77 -1.87 -4.82
C ARG A 158 15.53 -0.91 -3.91
N TYR A 159 15.05 -0.69 -2.69
CA TYR A 159 15.71 0.17 -1.72
C TYR A 159 16.50 -0.62 -0.66
N SER A 160 16.63 -1.94 -0.84
CA SER A 160 17.45 -2.79 0.04
C SER A 160 18.90 -2.84 -0.44
N GLY A 161 19.83 -3.22 0.46
CA GLY A 161 21.25 -3.34 0.16
C GLY A 161 21.97 -1.99 -0.09
N ASP A 162 22.91 -2.01 -1.03
CA ASP A 162 23.85 -0.92 -1.30
C ASP A 162 23.20 0.36 -1.84
N ALA A 163 21.97 0.27 -2.36
CA ALA A 163 21.21 1.42 -2.85
C ALA A 163 21.09 2.53 -1.79
N LYS A 164 20.97 2.17 -0.50
CA LYS A 164 20.93 3.15 0.59
C LYS A 164 22.28 3.83 0.80
N GLY A 165 23.38 3.08 0.68
CA GLY A 165 24.74 3.61 0.80
C GLY A 165 25.04 4.59 -0.32
N PHE A 166 24.73 4.19 -1.56
CA PHE A 166 24.90 5.02 -2.74
C PHE A 166 24.06 6.31 -2.66
N ALA A 167 22.80 6.22 -2.23
CA ALA A 167 21.97 7.40 -2.03
C ALA A 167 22.56 8.37 -0.99
N LYS A 168 23.11 7.85 0.11
CA LYS A 168 23.79 8.68 1.13
C LYS A 168 25.04 9.36 0.56
N SER A 169 25.88 8.65 -0.19
CA SER A 169 27.06 9.26 -0.81
C SER A 169 26.68 10.32 -1.85
N GLN A 170 25.60 10.10 -2.59
CA GLN A 170 25.10 11.07 -3.57
C GLN A 170 24.60 12.35 -2.88
N ILE A 171 23.83 12.22 -1.79
CA ILE A 171 23.38 13.37 -0.98
C ILE A 171 24.59 14.11 -0.41
N PHE A 172 25.57 13.39 0.14
CA PHE A 172 26.80 13.98 0.65
C PHE A 172 27.57 14.77 -0.42
N ALA A 173 27.70 14.23 -1.63
CA ALA A 173 28.36 14.91 -2.74
C ALA A 173 27.62 16.20 -3.16
N TRP A 174 26.27 16.18 -3.18
CA TRP A 174 25.47 17.37 -3.46
C TRP A 174 25.58 18.43 -2.37
N GLU A 175 25.59 18.02 -1.10
CA GLU A 175 25.80 18.95 0.02
C GLU A 175 27.20 19.57 -0.02
N ALA A 176 28.23 18.79 -0.34
CA ALA A 176 29.60 19.28 -0.48
C ALA A 176 29.71 20.29 -1.63
N SER A 177 29.20 19.94 -2.81
CA SER A 177 29.22 20.85 -3.97
C SER A 177 28.41 22.12 -3.73
N GLY A 178 27.25 22.02 -3.07
CA GLY A 178 26.45 23.19 -2.68
C GLY A 178 27.16 24.08 -1.67
N LYS A 179 27.87 23.49 -0.69
CA LYS A 179 28.70 24.22 0.26
C LYS A 179 29.85 24.95 -0.43
N GLU A 180 30.56 24.29 -1.35
CA GLU A 180 31.64 24.90 -2.13
C GLU A 180 31.14 26.14 -2.90
N GLN A 181 30.03 26.01 -3.65
CA GLN A 181 29.44 27.15 -4.37
C GLN A 181 29.00 28.30 -3.45
N LEU A 182 28.51 27.97 -2.25
CA LEU A 182 28.11 28.97 -1.27
C LEU A 182 29.34 29.70 -0.70
N ILE A 183 30.39 28.96 -0.35
CA ILE A 183 31.66 29.50 0.17
C ILE A 183 32.31 30.41 -0.88
N GLU A 184 32.34 29.99 -2.15
CA GLU A 184 32.89 30.81 -3.24
C GLU A 184 32.16 32.15 -3.41
N ARG A 185 30.83 32.18 -3.24
CA ARG A 185 30.02 33.39 -3.45
C ARG A 185 29.95 34.31 -2.24
N TYR A 186 29.87 33.73 -1.04
CA TYR A 186 29.58 34.47 0.18
C TYR A 186 30.77 34.54 1.13
N GLY A 187 31.87 33.83 0.84
CA GLY A 187 33.01 33.70 1.74
C GLY A 187 32.64 32.94 3.03
N GLY A 188 33.62 32.79 3.93
CA GLY A 188 33.40 32.20 5.25
C GLY A 188 33.98 30.80 5.48
N GLU A 189 34.90 30.35 4.61
CA GLU A 189 35.68 29.13 4.84
C GLU A 189 36.44 29.16 6.19
N GLU A 190 36.89 30.34 6.62
CA GLU A 190 37.60 30.51 7.88
C GLU A 190 36.75 30.19 9.12
N TYR A 191 35.42 30.26 9.01
CA TYR A 191 34.49 29.92 10.10
C TYR A 191 34.06 28.44 10.09
N LEU A 192 34.43 27.67 9.06
CA LEU A 192 34.17 26.22 9.00
C LEU A 192 35.15 25.42 9.85
N ASN A 193 36.38 25.92 10.01
CA ASN A 193 37.34 25.36 10.92
C ASN A 193 36.93 25.68 12.35
N SER A 194 36.81 24.66 13.21
CA SER A 194 36.64 24.89 14.64
C SER A 194 37.82 25.73 15.13
N ILE A 195 37.53 26.79 15.91
CA ILE A 195 38.57 27.60 16.55
C ILE A 195 39.59 26.66 17.20
N PRO A 196 40.89 26.78 16.92
CA PRO A 196 41.90 25.88 17.47
C PRO A 196 41.78 25.87 18.99
N ARG A 197 41.87 24.68 19.59
CA ARG A 197 41.62 24.48 21.03
C ARG A 197 42.46 25.40 21.91
N GLU A 198 43.67 25.72 21.48
CA GLU A 198 44.56 26.66 22.17
C GLU A 198 43.92 28.04 22.34
N LEU A 199 43.31 28.59 21.29
CA LEU A 199 42.60 29.86 21.37
C LEU A 199 41.31 29.77 22.20
N VAL A 200 40.61 28.63 22.21
CA VAL A 200 39.42 28.44 23.07
C VAL A 200 39.80 28.39 24.55
N VAL A 201 40.94 27.79 24.86
CA VAL A 201 41.49 27.69 26.23
C VAL A 201 42.09 29.03 26.67
N GLU A 202 42.78 29.75 25.77
CA GLU A 202 43.40 31.05 26.06
C GLU A 202 42.39 32.22 26.09
N ALA A 203 41.31 32.16 25.32
CA ALA A 203 40.27 33.19 25.32
C ALA A 203 39.40 33.17 26.60
N GLN A 204 39.44 32.09 27.38
CA GLN A 204 38.84 32.04 28.71
C GLN A 204 39.83 32.65 29.72
N THR A 205 39.92 33.98 29.78
CA THR A 205 40.82 34.67 30.73
C THR A 205 40.36 34.58 32.18
N GLU A 206 39.16 34.04 32.43
CA GLU A 206 38.55 33.97 33.75
C GLU A 206 38.11 32.55 34.06
N GLN A 207 39.00 31.81 34.72
CA GLN A 207 38.63 30.56 35.36
C GLN A 207 37.71 30.91 36.54
N TYR A 208 36.40 30.71 36.37
CA TYR A 208 35.41 31.03 37.39
C TYR A 208 35.64 30.19 38.67
N VAL A 209 35.87 30.86 39.80
CA VAL A 209 36.08 30.22 41.11
C VAL A 209 35.03 30.71 42.09
N GLU A 210 34.21 29.80 42.61
CA GLU A 210 33.20 30.08 43.63
C GLU A 210 33.82 29.89 45.03
N PHE A 211 33.67 30.89 45.90
CA PHE A 211 34.08 30.82 47.30
C PHE A 211 32.87 30.67 48.22
N ASN A 212 33.03 29.90 49.30
CA ASN A 212 32.12 29.92 50.43
C ASN A 212 32.22 31.27 51.17
N ARG A 213 31.22 31.63 51.99
CA ARG A 213 31.25 32.80 52.91
C ARG A 213 32.47 32.81 53.86
N PHE A 214 33.13 31.67 54.02
CA PHE A 214 34.35 31.49 54.82
C PHE A 214 35.65 31.55 53.99
N GLY A 215 35.59 31.88 52.69
CA GLY A 215 36.75 32.02 51.81
C GLY A 215 37.36 30.73 51.25
N LYS A 216 36.73 29.56 51.50
CA LYS A 216 37.16 28.27 50.91
C LYS A 216 36.53 28.07 49.53
N ILE A 217 37.32 27.58 48.57
CA ILE A 217 36.89 27.29 47.20
C ILE A 217 35.88 26.12 47.20
N ILE A 218 34.72 26.32 46.57
CA ILE A 218 33.66 25.29 46.40
C ILE A 218 33.69 24.73 44.98
N LYS A 219 33.97 25.57 43.97
CA LYS A 219 33.96 25.19 42.55
C LYS A 219 35.09 25.91 41.81
N GLY A 220 35.85 25.17 41.01
CA GLY A 220 37.08 25.63 40.35
C GLY A 220 38.34 24.99 40.95
N ASP A 221 39.46 25.10 40.24
CA ASP A 221 40.74 24.53 40.68
C ASP A 221 41.37 25.38 41.80
N GLN A 222 41.94 24.72 42.81
CA GLN A 222 42.66 25.42 43.87
C GLN A 222 43.96 26.02 43.29
N ARG A 223 44.17 27.32 43.51
CA ARG A 223 45.43 27.98 43.12
C ARG A 223 46.60 27.23 43.75
N ALA A 224 47.56 26.80 42.94
CA ALA A 224 48.78 26.18 43.44
C ALA A 224 49.47 27.12 44.43
N THR A 225 49.91 26.59 45.57
CA THR A 225 50.68 27.36 46.56
C THR A 225 51.95 27.86 45.87
N ILE A 226 52.07 29.18 45.73
CA ILE A 226 53.27 29.80 45.15
C ILE A 226 54.41 29.55 46.14
N LYS A 227 55.33 28.66 45.79
CA LYS A 227 56.58 28.45 46.53
C LYS A 227 57.64 29.37 45.94
N SER A 228 58.45 30.01 46.78
CA SER A 228 59.59 30.77 46.31
C SER A 228 60.65 29.83 45.71
N LYS A 229 61.62 30.39 44.99
CA LYS A 229 62.71 29.62 44.37
C LYS A 229 63.64 28.95 45.40
N TYR A 230 63.67 29.46 46.63
CA TYR A 230 64.56 28.96 47.69
C TYR A 230 63.83 27.93 48.54
N VAL A 231 64.57 26.96 49.07
CA VAL A 231 64.00 25.95 49.96
C VAL A 231 63.77 26.62 51.31
N GLU A 232 62.52 26.99 51.58
CA GLU A 232 62.08 27.54 52.86
C GLU A 232 61.88 26.40 53.89
N ASP A 233 61.96 26.73 55.19
CA ASP A 233 61.76 25.79 56.30
C ASP A 233 62.72 24.59 56.38
N VAL A 234 63.96 24.77 55.92
CA VAL A 234 65.06 23.83 56.19
C VAL A 234 65.83 24.32 57.42
N TYR A 235 65.61 23.65 58.53
CA TYR A 235 66.36 23.88 59.76
C TYR A 235 67.41 22.78 59.93
N GLU A 236 68.67 23.15 59.73
CA GLU A 236 69.79 22.24 59.98
C GLU A 236 69.94 22.01 61.49
N ASN A 237 70.33 20.80 61.91
CA ASN A 237 70.70 20.46 63.30
C ASN A 237 69.67 20.84 64.39
N GLU A 238 68.46 20.28 64.34
CA GLU A 238 67.41 20.42 65.37
C GLU A 238 67.06 21.88 65.77
N HIS A 239 67.37 22.84 64.91
CA HIS A 239 66.98 24.23 65.12
C HIS A 239 65.49 24.43 64.84
N THR A 240 64.80 25.23 65.65
CA THR A 240 63.36 25.53 65.50
C THR A 240 63.09 26.89 64.85
N SER A 241 64.14 27.64 64.52
CA SER A 241 64.06 28.94 63.85
C SER A 241 65.36 29.23 63.09
N VAL A 242 65.28 30.05 62.04
CA VAL A 242 66.45 30.53 61.30
C VAL A 242 67.16 31.57 62.17
N TRP A 243 68.49 31.49 62.27
CA TRP A 243 69.29 32.43 63.06
C TRP A 243 69.21 33.84 62.45
N GLY A 244 68.35 34.69 63.03
CA GLY A 244 68.19 36.09 62.68
C GLY A 244 68.99 37.01 63.61
N PHE A 245 69.70 37.97 62.99
CA PHE A 245 70.58 38.96 63.58
C PHE A 245 69.84 39.86 64.61
N LEU A 246 70.26 39.82 65.88
CA LEU A 246 69.91 40.83 66.89
C LEU A 246 70.94 41.98 66.78
N LEU A 247 70.60 43.06 66.08
CA LEU A 247 71.29 44.34 66.25
C LEU A 247 70.54 45.14 67.32
N ALA A 248 71.28 45.57 68.33
CA ALA A 248 70.88 46.54 69.33
C ALA A 248 70.65 47.93 68.71
#